data_AF-A0A118K1P8-F1
#
_entry.id   AF-A0A118K1P8-F1
#
_cell.length_a   1.000
_cell.length_b   1.000
_cell.length_c   1.000
_cell.angle_alpha   90.00
_cell.angle_beta   90.00
_cell.angle_gamma   90.00
#
_symmetry.space_group_name_H-M   'P 1'
#
loop_
_entity.id
_entity.type
_entity.pdbx_description
1 polymer ?
#
loop_
_entity_poly.entity_id
_entity_poly.type
_entity_poly.pdbx_seq_one_letter_code
_entity_poly.pdbx_strand_id
1 'polypeptide(L)'
;MTRILISPNSSFPLFSSLLFSSLPRQILPPIAITITIAISIAVKLLSLLSTPHNFYSYATHHKPFPFPRLKIYSNPFLLPFQSHFLDSVYPFAQFHRTSNIGFKTALAFKSYQNQAQVLVKTYLLADAFMPYTSVLGGIFATKMVYDLTQLISTFYFRTYAGLTKIQRIEWNNRGMSSIHAIFIATMSLYFVFWSDLYSDQYTDGPVTFRSSPLSTFALGVSVGYFLSDLGMIFWLYPALGGLEYVVHHTLSAIAVAYAMFTGEGQLYTFMVLISELTTPEINLRWYLDTAGLKKSNAYLINGVVIFFAWMMCSRVSALIDANTDRL
;
A
#
# COMPACT_ATOMS: atom_id res chain seq x y z
N MET A 1 12.07 -18.54 60.01
CA MET A 1 11.86 -19.97 59.65
C MET A 1 10.53 -20.04 58.90
N THR A 2 10.35 -20.46 57.66
CA THR A 2 11.20 -21.11 56.66
C THR A 2 10.47 -20.98 55.30
N ARG A 3 11.19 -20.67 54.21
CA ARG A 3 10.71 -20.80 52.82
C ARG A 3 10.48 -22.27 52.49
N ILE A 4 9.46 -22.60 51.71
CA ILE A 4 9.50 -23.76 50.81
C ILE A 4 9.11 -23.30 49.40
N LEU A 5 10.11 -23.39 48.51
CA LEU A 5 10.01 -23.40 47.06
C LEU A 5 9.61 -24.81 46.60
N ILE A 6 8.95 -24.95 45.44
CA ILE A 6 9.36 -25.77 44.28
C ILE A 6 8.37 -25.58 43.10
N SER A 7 8.96 -25.62 41.91
CA SER A 7 8.51 -25.28 40.53
C SER A 7 7.96 -26.54 39.78
N PRO A 8 7.95 -26.64 38.42
CA PRO A 8 7.05 -26.11 37.37
C PRO A 8 6.31 -27.20 36.55
N ASN A 9 5.44 -26.77 35.62
CA ASN A 9 4.91 -27.46 34.41
C ASN A 9 3.97 -28.68 34.55
N SER A 10 2.74 -28.55 34.03
CA SER A 10 2.31 -29.23 32.78
C SER A 10 0.80 -29.05 32.50
N SER A 11 0.49 -28.92 31.20
CA SER A 11 -0.78 -29.33 30.53
C SER A 11 -1.90 -28.29 30.30
N PHE A 12 -1.93 -27.74 29.08
CA PHE A 12 -3.12 -27.31 28.33
C PHE A 12 -4.12 -28.49 28.18
N PRO A 13 -5.46 -28.25 28.20
CA PRO A 13 -6.23 -27.93 26.98
C PRO A 13 -7.30 -26.81 27.21
N LEU A 14 -7.43 -25.80 26.33
CA LEU A 14 -8.30 -25.69 25.14
C LEU A 14 -9.80 -25.42 25.40
N PHE A 15 -10.32 -24.44 24.63
CA PHE A 15 -11.71 -24.07 24.32
C PHE A 15 -12.44 -23.01 25.17
N SER A 16 -12.25 -21.75 24.73
CA SER A 16 -13.33 -20.83 24.32
C SER A 16 -14.69 -20.96 25.00
N SER A 17 -14.87 -20.29 26.13
CA SER A 17 -16.17 -19.71 26.49
C SER A 17 -15.97 -18.88 27.75
N LEU A 18 -15.82 -17.58 27.57
CA LEU A 18 -16.31 -16.52 28.48
C LEU A 18 -16.02 -15.19 27.76
N LEU A 19 -16.55 -15.11 26.55
CA LEU A 19 -16.74 -13.88 25.80
C LEU A 19 -17.68 -13.00 26.61
N PHE A 20 -17.11 -11.96 27.23
CA PHE A 20 -17.72 -10.65 27.42
C PHE A 20 -19.24 -10.62 27.57
N SER A 21 -19.76 -11.25 28.63
CA SER A 21 -21.10 -10.97 29.09
C SER A 21 -21.01 -10.00 30.26
N SER A 22 -21.64 -8.84 30.09
CA SER A 22 -21.96 -7.85 31.13
C SER A 22 -20.94 -6.72 31.35
N LEU A 23 -20.99 -5.68 30.51
CA LEU A 23 -20.74 -4.28 30.93
C LEU A 23 -21.15 -3.29 29.82
N PRO A 24 -22.04 -2.30 30.08
CA PRO A 24 -22.27 -1.18 29.18
C PRO A 24 -21.35 -0.01 29.57
N ARG A 25 -20.39 0.37 28.70
CA ARG A 25 -19.71 1.68 28.76
C ARG A 25 -19.39 2.22 27.37
N GLN A 26 -19.67 3.51 27.23
CA GLN A 26 -19.70 4.33 26.03
C GLN A 26 -18.29 4.61 25.45
N ILE A 27 -18.26 4.80 24.12
CA ILE A 27 -17.16 5.32 23.28
C ILE A 27 -15.93 4.38 23.15
N LEU A 28 -16.08 3.29 22.39
CA LEU A 28 -14.94 2.58 21.80
C LEU A 28 -15.34 1.87 20.48
N PRO A 29 -15.30 2.56 19.32
CA PRO A 29 -15.10 1.83 18.06
C PRO A 29 -14.40 2.71 17.01
N PRO A 30 -13.06 2.74 16.95
CA PRO A 30 -12.42 2.35 15.68
C PRO A 30 -11.22 1.41 15.89
N ILE A 31 -10.43 1.66 16.93
CA ILE A 31 -9.18 0.97 17.24
C ILE A 31 -9.41 -0.53 17.46
N ALA A 32 -10.48 -0.92 18.16
CA ALA A 32 -10.78 -2.33 18.40
C ALA A 32 -11.12 -3.09 17.10
N ILE A 33 -11.82 -2.45 16.16
CA ILE A 33 -12.18 -3.06 14.87
C ILE A 33 -10.94 -3.14 13.97
N THR A 34 -10.15 -2.07 13.88
CA THR A 34 -8.89 -2.07 13.13
C THR A 34 -7.89 -3.08 13.70
N ILE A 35 -7.81 -3.23 15.03
CA ILE A 35 -7.01 -4.26 15.70
C ILE A 35 -7.56 -5.65 15.38
N THR A 36 -8.88 -5.88 15.45
CA THR A 36 -9.46 -7.19 15.11
C THR A 36 -9.22 -7.56 13.66
N ILE A 37 -9.38 -6.63 12.72
CA ILE A 37 -9.12 -6.89 11.28
C ILE A 37 -7.63 -7.06 11.01
N ALA A 38 -6.76 -6.24 11.61
CA ALA A 38 -5.30 -6.39 11.49
C ALA A 38 -4.82 -7.71 12.10
N ILE A 39 -5.39 -8.15 13.22
CA ILE A 39 -5.13 -9.47 13.81
C ILE A 39 -5.66 -10.58 12.89
N SER A 40 -6.87 -10.46 12.34
CA SER A 40 -7.41 -11.46 11.40
C SER A 40 -6.56 -11.57 10.13
N ILE A 41 -6.07 -10.46 9.59
CA ILE A 41 -5.17 -10.43 8.44
C ILE A 41 -3.81 -11.01 8.83
N ALA A 42 -3.22 -10.60 9.95
CA ALA A 42 -1.93 -11.12 10.43
C ALA A 42 -2.00 -12.62 10.71
N VAL A 43 -3.08 -13.13 11.32
CA VAL A 43 -3.32 -14.55 11.57
C VAL A 43 -3.51 -15.31 10.25
N LYS A 44 -4.25 -14.76 9.29
CA LYS A 44 -4.45 -15.39 7.97
C LYS A 44 -3.16 -15.41 7.15
N LEU A 45 -2.33 -14.36 7.23
CA LEU A 45 -1.00 -14.30 6.63
C LEU A 45 -0.01 -15.27 7.30
N LEU A 46 -0.01 -15.37 8.64
CA LEU A 46 0.76 -16.39 9.35
C LEU A 46 0.33 -17.82 8.99
N SER A 47 -0.96 -18.04 8.74
CA SER A 47 -1.48 -19.34 8.29
C SER A 47 -1.07 -19.70 6.86
N LEU A 48 -0.90 -18.70 5.98
CA LEU A 48 -0.40 -18.89 4.61
C LEU A 48 1.11 -19.17 4.57
N LEU A 49 1.86 -18.68 5.56
CA LEU A 49 3.30 -18.93 5.71
C LEU A 49 3.64 -20.30 6.34
N SER A 50 2.64 -21.07 6.78
CA SER A 50 2.84 -22.32 7.53
C SER A 50 2.42 -23.60 6.79
N THR A 51 2.11 -23.54 5.50
CA THR A 51 1.87 -24.74 4.67
C THR A 51 3.01 -25.02 3.69
N PRO A 52 3.77 -26.11 3.84
CA PRO A 52 4.68 -26.60 2.81
C PRO A 52 3.94 -27.54 1.82
N HIS A 53 4.37 -27.52 0.54
CA HIS A 53 4.05 -28.46 -0.56
C HIS A 53 2.64 -28.35 -1.20
N ASN A 54 2.40 -28.56 -2.50
CA ASN A 54 3.14 -29.20 -3.60
C ASN A 54 2.62 -28.71 -4.96
N PHE A 55 3.49 -28.76 -5.98
CA PHE A 55 3.16 -28.84 -7.40
C PHE A 55 2.07 -29.89 -7.67
N TYR A 56 1.08 -29.61 -8.53
CA TYR A 56 0.62 -30.55 -9.56
C TYR A 56 -0.23 -29.88 -10.66
N SER A 57 0.04 -30.35 -11.88
CA SER A 57 -0.55 -30.10 -13.19
C SER A 57 -2.03 -30.54 -13.33
N TYR A 58 -2.80 -29.87 -14.19
CA TYR A 58 -3.86 -30.34 -15.12
C TYR A 58 -4.55 -29.07 -15.69
N ALA A 59 -5.05 -28.93 -16.92
CA ALA A 59 -5.45 -29.87 -17.95
C ALA A 59 -5.46 -29.20 -19.35
N THR A 60 -5.33 -30.05 -20.35
CA THR A 60 -5.49 -29.85 -21.79
C THR A 60 -6.92 -29.54 -22.25
N HIS A 61 -6.99 -29.02 -23.48
CA HIS A 61 -8.12 -28.94 -24.43
C HIS A 61 -9.04 -27.71 -24.35
N HIS A 62 -8.85 -26.78 -25.31
CA HIS A 62 -9.87 -26.45 -26.32
C HIS A 62 -9.22 -25.71 -27.51
N LYS A 63 -9.55 -26.14 -28.74
CA LYS A 63 -9.13 -25.50 -30.00
C LYS A 63 -9.90 -24.19 -30.21
N PRO A 64 -9.30 -23.10 -30.72
CA PRO A 64 -10.07 -21.97 -31.23
C PRO A 64 -10.30 -22.10 -32.76
N PHE A 65 -11.53 -21.83 -33.20
CA PHE A 65 -11.85 -21.47 -34.59
C PHE A 65 -12.16 -19.94 -34.66
N PRO A 66 -12.00 -19.30 -35.84
CA PRO A 66 -11.46 -17.94 -35.94
C PRO A 66 -12.46 -16.91 -36.49
N PHE A 67 -12.22 -15.62 -36.22
CA PHE A 67 -12.78 -14.48 -36.98
C PHE A 67 -11.86 -13.23 -36.81
N PRO A 68 -11.92 -12.20 -37.67
CA PRO A 68 -11.31 -12.13 -39.00
C PRO A 68 -10.20 -11.07 -39.09
N ARG A 69 -9.28 -11.24 -40.05
CA ARG A 69 -8.24 -10.25 -40.40
C ARG A 69 -8.88 -8.98 -41.00
N LEU A 70 -8.54 -7.82 -40.44
CA LEU A 70 -8.68 -6.54 -41.13
C LEU A 70 -7.83 -6.54 -42.41
N LYS A 71 -8.47 -6.36 -43.57
CA LYS A 71 -7.80 -6.00 -44.82
C LYS A 71 -7.57 -4.49 -44.82
N ILE A 72 -6.31 -4.07 -44.77
CA ILE A 72 -5.93 -2.71 -45.14
C ILE A 72 -5.81 -2.68 -46.67
N TYR A 73 -6.66 -1.88 -47.30
CA TYR A 73 -6.58 -1.54 -48.72
C TYR A 73 -5.38 -0.59 -48.94
N SER A 74 -4.42 -1.00 -49.75
CA SER A 74 -3.51 -0.06 -50.42
C SER A 74 -3.98 0.13 -51.87
N ASN A 75 -4.24 1.40 -52.19
CA ASN A 75 -4.81 1.89 -53.43
C ASN A 75 -3.75 1.80 -54.57
N PRO A 76 -4.04 1.19 -55.74
CA PRO A 76 -3.06 1.04 -56.80
C PRO A 76 -3.36 2.02 -57.95
N PHE A 77 -2.79 3.23 -57.98
CA PHE A 77 -2.66 4.01 -59.22
C PHE A 77 -1.76 5.23 -59.00
N LEU A 78 -0.49 5.11 -59.37
CA LEU A 78 0.39 6.16 -59.92
C LEU A 78 1.55 5.44 -60.63
N LEU A 79 1.35 5.24 -61.93
CA LEU A 79 2.23 4.66 -62.97
C LEU A 79 3.45 5.58 -63.28
N PRO A 80 4.35 5.28 -64.25
CA PRO A 80 4.90 4.00 -64.76
C PRO A 80 6.43 4.05 -65.09
N PHE A 81 6.96 2.95 -65.66
CA PHE A 81 8.02 2.93 -66.69
C PHE A 81 9.42 3.50 -66.35
N GLN A 82 10.32 2.64 -65.84
CA GLN A 82 11.72 2.48 -66.29
C GLN A 82 12.46 1.52 -65.35
N SER A 83 12.53 0.23 -65.70
CA SER A 83 13.56 -0.64 -65.09
C SER A 83 13.93 -1.88 -65.90
N HIS A 84 13.21 -2.25 -66.95
CA HIS A 84 13.65 -3.33 -67.85
C HIS A 84 14.70 -2.85 -68.86
N PHE A 85 15.86 -2.41 -68.38
CA PHE A 85 17.10 -2.37 -69.18
C PHE A 85 18.41 -2.36 -68.37
N LEU A 86 18.38 -2.48 -67.03
CA LEU A 86 19.60 -2.43 -66.20
C LEU A 86 19.88 -3.72 -65.40
N ASP A 87 19.06 -4.76 -65.54
CA ASP A 87 19.26 -6.03 -64.83
C ASP A 87 20.28 -6.98 -65.47
N SER A 88 20.91 -6.60 -66.59
CA SER A 88 21.89 -7.46 -67.29
C SER A 88 23.35 -7.05 -67.13
N VAL A 89 23.71 -6.05 -66.30
CA VAL A 89 25.09 -5.51 -66.28
C VAL A 89 25.83 -5.56 -64.93
N TYR A 90 25.21 -5.71 -63.74
CA TYR A 90 26.00 -5.81 -62.49
C TYR A 90 25.42 -6.74 -61.40
N PRO A 91 25.73 -8.05 -61.45
CA PRO A 91 25.38 -8.98 -60.37
C PRO A 91 26.09 -8.66 -59.05
N PHE A 92 27.29 -8.05 -59.11
CA PHE A 92 28.15 -7.80 -57.95
C PHE A 92 27.68 -6.63 -57.08
N ALA A 93 27.08 -5.58 -57.68
CA ALA A 93 26.57 -4.42 -56.95
C ALA A 93 25.26 -4.72 -56.19
N GLN A 94 24.42 -5.60 -56.73
CA GLN A 94 23.20 -6.07 -56.08
C GLN A 94 23.52 -6.88 -54.81
N PHE A 95 24.52 -7.77 -54.88
CA PHE A 95 24.97 -8.60 -53.76
C PHE A 95 25.62 -7.78 -52.64
N HIS A 96 26.45 -6.79 -52.97
CA HIS A 96 27.00 -5.86 -51.98
C HIS A 96 25.92 -4.97 -51.34
N ARG A 97 24.87 -4.60 -52.08
CA ARG A 97 23.76 -3.81 -51.54
C ARG A 97 22.86 -4.64 -50.61
N THR A 98 22.52 -5.87 -50.98
CA THR A 98 21.69 -6.77 -50.16
C THR A 98 22.41 -7.25 -48.90
N SER A 99 23.71 -7.55 -48.98
CA SER A 99 24.54 -7.87 -47.80
C SER A 99 24.65 -6.69 -46.83
N ASN A 100 24.80 -5.46 -47.34
CA ASN A 100 24.87 -4.25 -46.51
C ASN A 100 23.51 -3.91 -45.86
N ILE A 101 22.39 -4.16 -46.56
CA ILE A 101 21.04 -4.06 -45.98
C ILE A 101 20.83 -5.12 -44.90
N GLY A 102 21.18 -6.38 -45.15
CA GLY A 102 21.10 -7.46 -44.17
C GLY A 102 21.95 -7.18 -42.92
N PHE A 103 23.16 -6.66 -43.12
CA PHE A 103 24.05 -6.25 -42.03
C PHE A 103 23.48 -5.08 -41.21
N LYS A 104 22.95 -4.04 -41.86
CA LYS A 104 22.28 -2.91 -41.17
C LYS A 104 21.05 -3.36 -40.38
N THR A 105 20.24 -4.25 -40.94
CA THR A 105 19.06 -4.82 -40.25
C THR A 105 19.48 -5.68 -39.05
N ALA A 106 20.53 -6.50 -39.18
CA ALA A 106 21.06 -7.29 -38.07
C ALA A 106 21.63 -6.42 -36.94
N LEU A 107 22.33 -5.33 -37.27
CA LEU A 107 22.82 -4.36 -36.29
C LEU A 107 21.67 -3.62 -35.59
N ALA A 108 20.64 -3.21 -36.34
CA ALA A 108 19.45 -2.57 -35.77
C ALA A 108 18.71 -3.52 -34.82
N PHE A 109 18.51 -4.78 -35.22
CA PHE A 109 17.89 -5.80 -34.37
C PHE A 109 18.69 -6.03 -33.08
N LYS A 110 20.02 -6.14 -33.18
CA LYS A 110 20.91 -6.28 -32.01
C LYS A 110 20.86 -5.04 -31.11
N SER A 111 20.74 -3.84 -31.68
CA SER A 111 20.56 -2.59 -30.94
C SER A 111 19.23 -2.57 -30.17
N TYR A 112 18.11 -2.96 -30.79
CA TYR A 112 16.83 -3.08 -30.11
C TYR A 112 16.84 -4.14 -29.00
N GLN A 113 17.46 -5.30 -29.26
CA GLN A 113 17.62 -6.34 -28.23
C GLN A 113 18.44 -5.83 -27.03
N ASN A 114 19.53 -5.11 -27.28
CA ASN A 114 20.34 -4.52 -26.21
C ASN A 114 19.54 -3.47 -25.42
N GLN A 115 18.78 -2.60 -26.10
CA GLN A 115 17.93 -1.61 -25.43
C GLN A 115 16.85 -2.26 -24.57
N ALA A 116 16.18 -3.30 -25.09
CA ALA A 116 15.19 -4.06 -24.34
C ALA A 116 15.81 -4.77 -23.12
N GLN A 117 16.99 -5.36 -23.28
CA GLN A 117 17.71 -6.00 -22.16
C GLN A 117 18.12 -4.99 -21.08
N VAL A 118 18.59 -3.81 -21.47
CA VAL A 118 18.90 -2.73 -20.53
C VAL A 118 17.63 -2.30 -19.80
N LEU A 119 16.53 -2.07 -20.52
CA LEU A 119 15.25 -1.69 -19.92
C LEU A 119 14.75 -2.74 -18.91
N VAL A 120 14.76 -4.03 -19.27
CA VAL A 120 14.35 -5.12 -18.38
C VAL A 120 15.23 -5.18 -17.14
N LYS A 121 16.56 -5.09 -17.30
CA LYS A 121 17.48 -5.06 -16.14
C LYS A 121 17.24 -3.85 -15.25
N THR A 122 17.08 -2.66 -15.82
CA THR A 122 16.79 -1.44 -15.06
C THR A 122 15.46 -1.55 -14.33
N TYR A 123 14.42 -2.12 -14.97
CA TYR A 123 13.11 -2.33 -14.37
C TYR A 123 13.17 -3.33 -13.22
N LEU A 124 13.82 -4.49 -13.41
CA LEU A 124 13.97 -5.51 -12.37
C LEU A 124 14.77 -5.01 -11.16
N LEU A 125 15.83 -4.22 -11.41
CA LEU A 125 16.61 -3.61 -10.32
C LEU A 125 15.78 -2.53 -9.60
N ALA A 126 15.05 -1.69 -10.34
CA ALA A 126 14.18 -0.68 -9.74
C ALA A 126 13.09 -1.32 -8.87
N ASP A 127 12.49 -2.42 -9.32
CA ASP A 127 11.49 -3.18 -8.57
C ASP A 127 12.06 -3.75 -7.26
N ALA A 128 13.29 -4.27 -7.28
CA ALA A 128 13.97 -4.78 -6.08
C ALA A 128 14.34 -3.68 -5.07
N PHE A 129 14.71 -2.47 -5.51
CA PHE A 129 15.12 -1.37 -4.62
C PHE A 129 13.96 -0.48 -4.15
N MET A 130 12.81 -0.55 -4.81
CA MET A 130 11.67 0.33 -4.54
C MET A 130 11.14 0.25 -3.09
N PRO A 131 10.96 -0.95 -2.48
CA PRO A 131 10.48 -1.03 -1.10
C PRO A 131 11.44 -0.33 -0.12
N TYR A 132 12.74 -0.55 -0.27
CA TYR A 132 13.74 0.03 0.64
C TYR A 132 13.87 1.56 0.49
N THR A 133 13.90 2.03 -0.75
CA THR A 133 14.00 3.48 -1.04
C THR A 133 12.75 4.23 -0.62
N SER A 134 11.56 3.64 -0.76
CA SER A 134 10.31 4.23 -0.29
C SER A 134 10.20 4.27 1.24
N VAL A 135 10.68 3.25 1.96
CA VAL A 135 10.78 3.27 3.44
C VAL A 135 11.68 4.40 3.92
N LEU A 136 12.88 4.52 3.35
CA LEU A 136 13.81 5.61 3.69
C LEU A 136 13.22 6.98 3.35
N GLY A 137 12.55 7.09 2.19
CA GLY A 137 11.82 8.28 1.79
C GLY A 137 10.70 8.63 2.79
N GLY A 138 9.97 7.63 3.28
CA GLY A 138 8.95 7.78 4.31
C GLY A 138 9.50 8.33 5.63
N ILE A 139 10.62 7.77 6.13
CA ILE A 139 11.29 8.25 7.36
C ILE A 139 11.77 9.70 7.20
N PHE A 140 12.29 10.05 6.03
CA PHE A 140 12.70 11.43 5.77
C PHE A 140 11.50 12.37 5.68
N ALA A 141 10.44 11.95 4.98
CA ALA A 141 9.21 12.72 4.85
C ALA A 141 8.54 12.96 6.20
N THR A 142 8.48 11.96 7.09
CA THR A 142 7.93 12.15 8.45
C THR A 142 8.73 13.17 9.25
N LYS A 143 10.06 13.10 9.19
CA LYS A 143 10.91 14.10 9.86
C LYS A 143 10.69 15.50 9.32
N MET A 144 10.64 15.64 7.99
CA MET A 144 10.34 16.93 7.34
C MET A 144 8.98 17.47 7.76
N VAL A 145 7.94 16.63 7.75
CA VAL A 145 6.59 17.02 8.12
C VAL A 145 6.51 17.42 9.59
N TYR A 146 7.20 16.71 10.48
CA TYR A 146 7.28 17.09 11.89
C TYR A 146 7.92 18.47 12.07
N ASP A 147 9.05 18.72 11.41
CA ASP A 147 9.75 20.01 11.49
C ASP A 147 8.91 21.15 10.88
N LEU A 148 8.22 20.88 9.77
CA LEU A 148 7.31 21.83 9.14
C LEU A 148 6.11 22.12 10.04
N THR A 149 5.53 21.10 10.67
CA THR A 149 4.44 21.25 11.65
C THR A 149 4.90 22.12 12.81
N GLN A 150 6.10 21.89 13.34
CA GLN A 150 6.70 22.71 14.38
C GLN A 150 6.89 24.16 13.93
N LEU A 151 7.41 24.37 12.71
CA LEU A 151 7.66 25.69 12.14
C LEU A 151 6.35 26.47 12.01
N ILE A 152 5.36 25.90 11.32
CA ILE A 152 4.03 26.50 11.13
C ILE A 152 3.37 26.76 12.48
N SER A 153 3.41 25.80 13.40
CA SER A 153 2.79 25.92 14.73
C SER A 153 3.40 27.07 15.53
N THR A 154 4.71 27.27 15.44
CA THR A 154 5.42 28.35 16.13
C THR A 154 4.97 29.73 15.67
N PHE A 155 4.70 29.92 14.38
CA PHE A 155 4.35 31.24 13.82
C PHE A 155 2.85 31.53 13.85
N TYR A 156 2.00 30.53 13.64
CA TYR A 156 0.57 30.75 13.41
C TYR A 156 -0.33 30.42 14.61
N PHE A 157 0.15 29.60 15.56
CA PHE A 157 -0.70 29.11 16.65
C PHE A 157 -0.24 29.66 18.00
N ARG A 158 -0.94 30.69 18.51
CA ARG A 158 -0.66 31.27 19.83
C ARG A 158 -0.73 30.22 20.96
N THR A 159 -1.65 29.26 20.85
CA THR A 159 -1.77 28.12 21.78
C THR A 159 -0.45 27.37 21.90
N TYR A 160 0.24 27.11 20.77
CA TYR A 160 1.48 26.34 20.73
C TYR A 160 2.60 26.97 21.57
N ALA A 161 2.69 28.30 21.58
CA ALA A 161 3.66 29.02 22.41
C ALA A 161 3.44 28.80 23.91
N GLY A 162 2.19 28.57 24.35
CA GLY A 162 1.84 28.31 25.75
C GLY A 162 2.00 26.86 26.19
N LEU A 163 2.25 25.92 25.27
CA LEU A 163 2.34 24.49 25.58
C LEU A 163 3.66 24.10 26.26
N THR A 164 3.57 23.12 27.16
CA THR A 164 4.75 22.45 27.73
C THR A 164 5.56 21.73 26.66
N LYS A 165 6.83 21.40 26.97
CA LYS A 165 7.70 20.67 26.02
C LYS A 165 7.07 19.37 25.52
N ILE A 166 6.48 18.58 26.42
CA ILE A 166 5.83 17.32 26.05
C ILE A 166 4.59 17.56 25.16
N GLN A 167 3.74 18.54 25.52
CA GLN A 167 2.57 18.87 24.71
C GLN A 167 2.94 19.39 23.31
N ARG A 168 4.06 20.11 23.16
CA ARG A 168 4.55 20.50 21.83
C ARG A 168 5.01 19.31 21.01
N ILE A 169 5.66 18.33 21.63
CA ILE A 169 6.05 17.10 20.95
C ILE A 169 4.81 16.31 20.51
N GLU A 170 3.82 16.14 21.39
CA GLU A 170 2.55 15.51 21.04
C GLU A 170 1.82 16.29 19.93
N TRP A 171 1.78 17.63 20.02
CA TRP A 171 1.20 18.49 19.01
C TRP A 171 1.83 18.28 17.64
N ASN A 172 3.16 18.24 17.57
CA ASN A 172 3.88 18.03 16.31
C ASN A 172 3.71 16.60 15.80
N ASN A 173 3.67 15.60 16.70
CA ASN A 173 3.42 14.22 16.31
C ASN A 173 2.03 14.05 15.68
N ARG A 174 1.00 14.67 16.27
CA ARG A 174 -0.36 14.70 15.73
C ARG A 174 -0.44 15.36 14.35
N GLY A 175 0.43 16.33 14.06
CA GLY A 175 0.45 16.96 12.74
C GLY A 175 1.08 16.05 11.70
N MET A 176 2.17 15.38 12.07
CA MET A 176 2.79 14.34 11.26
C MET A 176 1.81 13.20 10.94
N SER A 177 1.16 12.64 11.95
CA SER A 177 0.20 11.54 11.77
C SER A 177 -1.02 11.95 10.95
N SER A 178 -1.52 13.18 11.10
CA SER A 178 -2.61 13.69 10.27
C SER A 178 -2.25 13.77 8.79
N ILE A 179 -1.04 14.24 8.46
CA ILE A 179 -0.59 14.34 7.06
C ILE A 179 -0.36 12.96 6.46
N HIS A 180 0.24 12.04 7.21
CA HIS A 180 0.39 10.65 6.79
C HIS A 180 -0.96 9.99 6.52
N ALA A 181 -1.89 10.12 7.46
CA ALA A 181 -3.24 9.57 7.35
C ALA A 181 -3.98 10.08 6.11
N ILE A 182 -3.92 11.38 5.83
CA ILE A 182 -4.51 11.95 4.60
C ILE A 182 -3.85 11.35 3.35
N PHE A 183 -2.52 11.25 3.32
CA PHE A 183 -1.79 10.66 2.21
C PHE A 183 -2.23 9.21 1.96
N ILE A 184 -2.14 8.35 2.98
CA ILE A 184 -2.39 6.92 2.79
C ILE A 184 -3.87 6.65 2.55
N ALA A 185 -4.79 7.36 3.21
CA ALA A 185 -6.22 7.22 2.94
C ALA A 185 -6.57 7.63 1.50
N THR A 186 -5.95 8.70 0.97
CA THR A 186 -6.15 9.11 -0.42
C THR A 186 -5.64 8.06 -1.40
N MET A 187 -4.43 7.53 -1.17
CA MET A 187 -3.87 6.45 -1.99
C MET A 187 -4.74 5.18 -1.91
N SER A 188 -5.22 4.82 -0.73
CA SER A 188 -6.11 3.69 -0.53
C SER A 188 -7.43 3.85 -1.28
N LEU A 189 -8.08 5.01 -1.18
CA LEU A 189 -9.32 5.28 -1.91
C LEU A 189 -9.10 5.21 -3.42
N TYR A 190 -8.00 5.77 -3.92
CA TYR A 190 -7.63 5.68 -5.32
C TYR A 190 -7.47 4.22 -5.76
N PHE A 191 -6.69 3.42 -5.03
CA PHE A 191 -6.42 2.03 -5.41
C PHE A 191 -7.67 1.14 -5.30
N VAL A 192 -8.49 1.33 -4.27
CA VAL A 192 -9.68 0.48 -4.03
C VAL A 192 -10.81 0.81 -5.01
N PHE A 193 -11.03 2.09 -5.36
CA PHE A 193 -12.23 2.49 -6.09
C PHE A 193 -11.97 3.02 -7.51
N TRP A 194 -10.78 3.56 -7.80
CA TRP A 194 -10.50 4.22 -9.08
C TRP A 194 -9.44 3.52 -9.93
N SER A 195 -8.58 2.71 -9.34
CA SER A 195 -7.52 2.01 -10.07
C SER A 195 -8.02 0.71 -10.68
N ASP A 196 -7.59 0.42 -11.91
CA ASP A 196 -7.82 -0.88 -12.55
C ASP A 196 -6.97 -2.02 -11.95
N LEU A 197 -6.04 -1.72 -11.02
CA LEU A 197 -5.11 -2.70 -10.43
C LEU A 197 -5.80 -3.92 -9.81
N TYR A 198 -6.95 -3.70 -9.18
CA TYR A 198 -7.73 -4.74 -8.50
C TYR A 198 -9.04 -5.07 -9.22
N SER A 199 -9.21 -4.62 -10.46
CA SER A 199 -10.39 -4.93 -11.28
C SER A 199 -10.34 -6.35 -11.83
N ASP A 200 -11.46 -7.06 -11.78
CA ASP A 200 -11.59 -8.41 -12.38
C ASP A 200 -11.70 -8.39 -13.91
N GLN A 201 -11.82 -7.20 -14.53
CA GLN A 201 -12.08 -7.08 -15.96
C GLN A 201 -10.83 -7.26 -16.84
N TYR A 202 -9.64 -6.98 -16.31
CA TYR A 202 -8.42 -6.81 -17.15
C TYR A 202 -7.22 -7.66 -16.72
N THR A 203 -7.26 -8.30 -15.55
CA THR A 203 -6.09 -8.97 -14.97
C THR A 203 -6.42 -10.41 -14.58
N ASP A 204 -5.73 -11.36 -15.20
CA ASP A 204 -5.83 -12.78 -14.85
C ASP A 204 -5.07 -13.08 -13.55
N GLY A 205 -5.65 -13.89 -12.66
CA GLY A 205 -5.05 -14.35 -11.40
C GLY A 205 -5.70 -13.77 -10.14
N PRO A 206 -5.41 -14.33 -8.94
CA PRO A 206 -6.11 -13.93 -7.72
C PRO A 206 -5.76 -12.49 -7.32
N VAL A 207 -6.76 -11.71 -6.91
CA VAL A 207 -6.62 -10.30 -6.49
C VAL A 207 -5.61 -10.13 -5.34
N THR A 208 -5.38 -11.19 -4.56
CA THR A 208 -4.43 -11.23 -3.44
C THR A 208 -2.97 -11.15 -3.86
N PHE A 209 -2.63 -11.47 -5.11
CA PHE A 209 -1.23 -11.43 -5.59
C PHE A 209 -0.97 -10.24 -6.53
N ARG A 210 -1.94 -9.31 -6.62
CA ARG A 210 -1.83 -8.15 -7.50
C ARG A 210 -1.18 -6.98 -6.75
N SER A 211 -0.13 -6.43 -7.34
CA SER A 211 0.58 -5.25 -6.84
C SER A 211 1.12 -4.43 -8.01
N SER A 212 1.48 -3.19 -7.73
CA SER A 212 2.11 -2.28 -8.69
C SER A 212 3.26 -1.54 -8.02
N PRO A 213 4.21 -1.00 -8.80
CA PRO A 213 5.25 -0.12 -8.26
C PRO A 213 4.69 1.03 -7.42
N LEU A 214 3.62 1.68 -7.88
CA LEU A 214 3.02 2.81 -7.15
C LEU A 214 2.36 2.37 -5.83
N SER A 215 1.70 1.21 -5.81
CA SER A 215 1.08 0.69 -4.58
C SER A 215 2.13 0.27 -3.56
N THR A 216 3.17 -0.44 -4.00
CA THR A 216 4.31 -0.81 -3.16
C THR A 216 5.05 0.43 -2.63
N PHE A 217 5.23 1.46 -3.45
CA PHE A 217 5.80 2.74 -3.02
C PHE A 217 4.95 3.42 -1.92
N ALA A 218 3.62 3.49 -2.09
CA ALA A 218 2.72 4.09 -1.11
C ALA A 218 2.75 3.35 0.24
N LEU A 219 2.75 2.02 0.21
CA LEU A 219 2.90 1.20 1.41
C LEU A 219 4.28 1.41 2.05
N GLY A 220 5.36 1.52 1.27
CA GLY A 220 6.69 1.77 1.81
C GLY A 220 6.87 3.12 2.47
N VAL A 221 6.30 4.18 1.91
CA VAL A 221 6.21 5.49 2.60
C VAL A 221 5.50 5.32 3.95
N SER A 222 4.44 4.51 3.99
CA SER A 222 3.66 4.24 5.21
C SER A 222 4.44 3.42 6.25
N VAL A 223 5.20 2.41 5.83
CA VAL A 223 6.11 1.67 6.72
C VAL A 223 7.15 2.61 7.33
N GLY A 224 7.74 3.50 6.53
CA GLY A 224 8.67 4.51 7.03
C GLY A 224 8.03 5.44 8.09
N TYR A 225 6.77 5.81 7.89
CA TYR A 225 5.99 6.52 8.89
C TYR A 225 5.80 5.69 10.18
N PHE A 226 5.28 4.47 10.08
CA PHE A 226 5.03 3.62 11.25
C PHE A 226 6.30 3.37 12.07
N LEU A 227 7.45 3.17 11.42
CA LEU A 227 8.73 3.04 12.11
C LEU A 227 9.13 4.31 12.87
N SER A 228 8.92 5.48 12.25
CA SER A 228 9.23 6.77 12.87
C SER A 228 8.34 7.05 14.08
N ASP A 229 7.04 6.81 13.93
CA ASP A 229 6.04 7.05 14.97
C ASP A 229 6.20 6.06 16.13
N LEU A 230 6.43 4.78 15.84
CA LEU A 230 6.72 3.76 16.86
C LEU A 230 8.01 4.08 17.63
N GLY A 231 9.05 4.57 16.95
CA GLY A 231 10.27 5.05 17.57
C GLY A 231 10.03 6.19 18.56
N MET A 232 9.18 7.16 18.19
CA MET A 232 8.80 8.24 19.10
C MET A 232 7.94 7.77 20.27
N ILE A 233 6.96 6.90 20.02
CA ILE A 233 6.10 6.33 21.05
C ILE A 233 6.94 5.61 22.10
N PHE A 234 7.90 4.78 21.69
CA PHE A 234 8.80 4.09 22.62
C PHE A 234 9.70 5.06 23.38
N TRP A 235 10.27 6.05 22.69
CA TRP A 235 11.19 7.01 23.31
C TRP A 235 10.51 7.88 24.38
N LEU A 236 9.23 8.20 24.17
CA LEU A 236 8.46 9.09 25.02
C LEU A 236 7.40 8.36 25.82
N TYR A 237 7.43 7.03 25.88
CA TYR A 237 6.45 6.23 26.59
C TYR A 237 6.44 6.58 28.10
N PRO A 238 5.26 6.77 28.74
CA PRO A 238 3.89 6.65 28.21
C PRO A 238 3.25 8.00 27.79
N ALA A 239 4.05 9.05 27.57
CA ALA A 239 3.56 10.42 27.37
C ALA A 239 2.84 10.65 26.02
N LEU A 240 3.10 9.82 25.00
CA LEU A 240 2.45 9.92 23.68
C LEU A 240 1.27 8.96 23.47
N GLY A 241 1.01 8.05 24.40
CA GLY A 241 -0.06 7.06 24.29
C GLY A 241 0.13 5.86 25.23
N GLY A 242 -0.97 5.13 25.46
CA GLY A 242 -0.95 3.89 26.25
C GLY A 242 -0.46 2.67 25.46
N LEU A 243 -0.51 1.51 26.12
CA LEU A 243 -0.10 0.23 25.53
C LEU A 243 -0.92 -0.11 24.26
N GLU A 244 -2.17 0.34 24.19
CA GLU A 244 -3.03 0.19 23.01
C GLU A 244 -2.44 0.84 21.76
N TYR A 245 -1.78 2.00 21.88
CA TYR A 245 -1.13 2.68 20.76
C TYR A 245 0.09 1.88 20.28
N VAL A 246 0.89 1.38 21.21
CA VAL A 246 2.08 0.57 20.92
C VAL A 246 1.68 -0.69 20.16
N VAL A 247 0.69 -1.43 20.68
CA VAL A 247 0.23 -2.68 20.06
C VAL A 247 -0.37 -2.41 18.69
N HIS A 248 -1.23 -1.40 18.57
CA HIS A 248 -1.84 -1.01 17.30
C HIS A 248 -0.80 -0.64 16.25
N HIS A 249 0.13 0.26 16.56
CA HIS A 249 1.16 0.69 15.59
C HIS A 249 2.12 -0.44 15.23
N THR A 250 2.45 -1.33 16.16
CA THR A 250 3.32 -2.49 15.87
C THR A 250 2.63 -3.47 14.92
N LEU A 251 1.36 -3.81 15.18
CA LEU A 251 0.60 -4.71 14.31
C LEU A 251 0.38 -4.09 12.92
N SER A 252 0.01 -2.81 12.85
CA SER A 252 -0.12 -2.08 11.58
C SER A 252 1.20 -2.04 10.82
N ALA A 253 2.32 -1.74 11.49
CA ALA A 253 3.64 -1.73 10.86
C ALA A 253 4.00 -3.08 10.23
N ILE A 254 3.78 -4.19 10.95
CA ILE A 254 4.07 -5.54 10.47
C ILE A 254 3.16 -5.89 9.27
N ALA A 255 1.86 -5.63 9.37
CA ALA A 255 0.91 -5.95 8.31
C ALA A 255 1.20 -5.16 7.02
N VAL A 256 1.48 -3.87 7.14
CA VAL A 256 1.81 -3.00 5.98
C VAL A 256 3.17 -3.38 5.40
N ALA A 257 4.18 -3.67 6.23
CA ALA A 257 5.49 -4.09 5.76
C ALA A 257 5.44 -5.44 5.03
N TYR A 258 4.65 -6.39 5.53
CA TYR A 258 4.42 -7.65 4.85
C TYR A 258 3.85 -7.42 3.45
N ALA A 259 2.73 -6.70 3.33
CA ALA A 259 2.07 -6.46 2.04
C ALA A 259 2.94 -5.66 1.06
N MET A 260 3.82 -4.80 1.57
CA MET A 260 4.81 -4.08 0.78
C MET A 260 5.89 -5.02 0.23
N PHE A 261 6.51 -5.86 1.07
CA PHE A 261 7.65 -6.69 0.68
C PHE A 261 7.26 -7.91 -0.17
N THR A 262 6.11 -8.51 0.11
CA THR A 262 5.64 -9.69 -0.65
C THR A 262 4.85 -9.30 -1.89
N GLY A 263 4.29 -8.09 -1.93
CA GLY A 263 3.34 -7.69 -2.96
C GLY A 263 1.97 -8.37 -2.80
N GLU A 264 1.75 -9.10 -1.70
CA GLU A 264 0.54 -9.87 -1.45
C GLU A 264 -0.43 -9.13 -0.51
N GLY A 265 -1.73 -9.35 -0.70
CA GLY A 265 -2.77 -8.80 0.16
C GLY A 265 -2.93 -7.28 0.11
N GLN A 266 -2.28 -6.59 -0.83
CA GLN A 266 -2.27 -5.13 -0.89
C GLN A 266 -3.68 -4.51 -0.96
N LEU A 267 -4.62 -5.12 -1.68
CA LEU A 267 -6.02 -4.65 -1.71
C LEU A 267 -6.62 -4.55 -0.30
N TYR A 268 -6.52 -5.63 0.48
CA TYR A 268 -7.08 -5.67 1.84
C TYR A 268 -6.34 -4.70 2.76
N THR A 269 -5.02 -4.58 2.60
CA THR A 269 -4.24 -3.57 3.33
C THR A 269 -4.73 -2.16 3.02
N PHE A 270 -4.94 -1.80 1.76
CA PHE A 270 -5.50 -0.48 1.41
C PHE A 270 -6.91 -0.29 1.94
N MET A 271 -7.78 -1.31 1.85
CA MET A 271 -9.12 -1.23 2.43
C MET A 271 -9.09 -0.93 3.92
N VAL A 272 -8.20 -1.57 4.69
CA VAL A 272 -8.00 -1.28 6.11
C VAL A 272 -7.44 0.13 6.32
N LEU A 273 -6.47 0.55 5.50
CA LEU A 273 -5.85 1.88 5.59
C LEU A 273 -6.80 3.03 5.24
N ILE A 274 -7.97 2.79 4.65
CA ILE A 274 -9.03 3.82 4.57
C ILE A 274 -9.44 4.28 5.98
N SER A 275 -9.37 3.40 6.98
CA SER A 275 -9.72 3.75 8.37
C SER A 275 -8.79 4.78 9.00
N GLU A 276 -7.58 4.96 8.47
CA GLU A 276 -6.67 6.05 8.87
C GLU A 276 -7.27 7.42 8.59
N LEU A 277 -8.28 7.52 7.72
CA LEU A 277 -8.98 8.79 7.50
C LEU A 277 -9.52 9.35 8.82
N THR A 278 -9.80 8.54 9.85
CA THR A 278 -10.28 8.98 11.17
C THR A 278 -9.22 9.66 12.06
N THR A 279 -7.94 9.45 11.77
CA THR A 279 -6.79 10.00 12.50
C THR A 279 -6.76 11.54 12.48
N PRO A 280 -6.85 12.23 11.33
CA PRO A 280 -6.89 13.70 11.28
C PRO A 280 -8.07 14.29 12.04
N GLU A 281 -9.25 13.67 12.08
CA GLU A 281 -10.37 14.21 12.86
C GLU A 281 -10.16 14.04 14.37
N ILE A 282 -9.61 12.90 14.82
CA ILE A 282 -9.25 12.69 16.23
C ILE A 282 -8.18 13.71 16.64
N ASN A 283 -7.18 13.95 15.80
CA ASN A 283 -6.14 14.94 16.03
C ASN A 283 -6.69 16.37 16.04
N LEU A 284 -7.59 16.72 15.10
CA LEU A 284 -8.28 18.00 15.09
C LEU A 284 -9.09 18.22 16.37
N ARG A 285 -9.79 17.19 16.84
CA ARG A 285 -10.53 17.24 18.10
C ARG A 285 -9.59 17.54 19.27
N TRP A 286 -8.43 16.90 19.31
CA TRP A 286 -7.41 17.15 20.32
C TRP A 286 -6.83 18.56 20.21
N TYR A 287 -6.58 19.07 19.01
CA TYR A 287 -6.11 20.45 18.83
C TYR A 287 -7.12 21.48 19.35
N LEU A 288 -8.40 21.28 19.04
CA LEU A 288 -9.48 22.12 19.54
C LEU A 288 -9.61 22.03 21.06
N ASP A 289 -9.47 20.85 21.65
CA ASP A 289 -9.44 20.65 23.10
C ASP A 289 -8.27 21.43 23.74
N THR A 290 -7.05 21.18 23.27
CA THR A 290 -5.82 21.81 23.75
C THR A 290 -5.82 23.34 23.58
N ALA A 291 -6.54 23.86 22.58
CA ALA A 291 -6.75 25.28 22.39
C ALA A 291 -7.88 25.90 23.25
N GLY A 292 -8.54 25.11 24.10
CA GLY A 292 -9.66 25.57 24.94
C GLY A 292 -10.97 25.75 24.18
N LEU A 293 -11.10 25.18 22.98
CA LEU A 293 -12.23 25.37 22.05
C LEU A 293 -13.27 24.23 22.09
N LYS A 294 -13.36 23.47 23.19
CA LYS A 294 -14.37 22.38 23.34
C LYS A 294 -15.81 22.80 23.10
N LYS A 295 -16.15 24.06 23.43
CA LYS A 295 -17.52 24.60 23.31
C LYS A 295 -17.80 25.22 21.93
N SER A 296 -16.84 25.17 21.01
CA SER A 296 -17.00 25.76 19.68
C SER A 296 -17.85 24.89 18.75
N ASN A 297 -18.50 25.52 17.77
CA ASN A 297 -19.21 24.79 16.70
C ASN A 297 -18.26 23.88 15.92
N ALA A 298 -16.98 24.24 15.76
CA ALA A 298 -15.99 23.41 15.10
C ALA A 298 -15.78 22.06 15.83
N TYR A 299 -15.77 22.06 17.17
CA TYR A 299 -15.63 20.84 17.98
C TYR A 299 -16.86 19.93 17.86
N LEU A 300 -18.06 20.51 17.75
CA LEU A 300 -19.31 19.79 17.51
C LEU A 300 -19.35 19.19 16.10
N ILE A 301 -19.08 20.00 15.07
CA ILE A 301 -19.04 19.56 13.66
C ILE A 301 -18.02 18.43 13.48
N ASN A 302 -16.82 18.58 14.04
CA ASN A 302 -15.81 17.52 14.02
C ASN A 302 -16.34 16.22 14.65
N GLY A 303 -17.06 16.29 15.78
CA GLY A 303 -17.69 15.11 16.38
C GLY A 303 -18.73 14.44 15.48
N VAL A 304 -19.52 15.24 14.76
CA VAL A 304 -20.50 14.72 13.78
C VAL A 304 -19.79 14.08 12.58
N VAL A 305 -18.73 14.70 12.06
CA VAL A 305 -17.94 14.15 10.94
C VAL A 305 -17.29 12.81 11.32
N ILE A 306 -16.70 12.70 12.52
CA ILE A 306 -16.14 11.43 13.03
C ILE A 306 -17.21 10.33 13.03
N PHE A 307 -18.43 10.65 13.49
CA PHE A 307 -19.52 9.68 13.53
C PHE A 307 -19.87 9.15 12.13
N PHE A 308 -19.98 10.03 11.14
CA PHE A 308 -20.28 9.63 9.77
C PHE A 308 -19.10 8.92 9.08
N ALA A 309 -17.87 9.38 9.29
CA ALA A 309 -16.66 8.72 8.77
C ALA A 309 -16.56 7.28 9.30
N TRP A 310 -16.82 7.08 10.59
CA TRP A 310 -16.87 5.75 11.20
C TRP A 310 -17.96 4.85 10.58
N MET A 311 -19.16 5.40 10.35
CA MET A 311 -20.25 4.66 9.70
C MET A 311 -19.85 4.19 8.29
N MET A 312 -19.14 5.03 7.53
CA MET A 312 -18.69 4.68 6.18
C MET A 312 -17.59 3.62 6.19
N CYS A 313 -16.57 3.77 7.05
CA CYS A 313 -15.51 2.75 7.20
C CYS A 313 -16.10 1.39 7.62
N SER A 314 -17.05 1.38 8.55
CA SER A 314 -17.68 0.14 9.02
C SER A 314 -18.45 -0.58 7.92
N ARG A 315 -19.01 0.15 6.95
CA ARG A 315 -19.68 -0.44 5.77
C ARG A 315 -18.68 -1.04 4.80
N VAL A 316 -17.52 -0.41 4.59
CA VAL A 316 -16.43 -0.97 3.77
C VAL A 316 -15.97 -2.29 4.37
N SER A 317 -15.72 -2.36 5.68
CA SER A 317 -15.34 -3.62 6.34
C SER A 317 -16.40 -4.71 6.20
N ALA A 318 -17.69 -4.38 6.33
CA ALA A 318 -18.76 -5.36 6.14
C ALA A 318 -18.87 -5.89 4.69
N LEU A 319 -18.48 -5.08 3.69
CA LEU A 319 -18.40 -5.54 2.30
C LEU A 319 -17.24 -6.50 2.07
N ILE A 320 -16.13 -6.36 2.82
CA ILE A 320 -15.00 -7.29 2.79
C ILE A 320 -15.44 -8.66 3.29
N ASP A 321 -16.12 -8.71 4.44
CA ASP A 321 -16.59 -9.97 5.03
C ASP A 321 -17.57 -10.69 4.08
N ALA A 322 -18.52 -9.96 3.50
CA ALA A 322 -19.52 -10.52 2.58
C ALA A 322 -18.93 -11.07 1.26
N ASN A 323 -17.77 -10.58 0.82
CA ASN A 323 -17.06 -11.09 -0.36
C ASN A 323 -16.05 -12.19 -0.02
N THR A 324 -15.56 -12.25 1.21
CA THR A 324 -14.63 -13.30 1.66
C THR A 324 -15.34 -14.67 1.77
N ASP A 325 -16.65 -14.67 2.04
CA ASP A 325 -17.48 -15.89 2.07
C ASP A 325 -17.79 -16.47 0.67
N ARG A 326 -17.37 -15.80 -0.42
CA ARG A 326 -17.59 -16.23 -1.81
C ARG A 326 -16.35 -16.75 -2.52
N LEU A 327 -15.20 -16.83 -1.84
CA LEU A 327 -13.92 -17.35 -2.35
C LEU A 327 -13.59 -18.70 -1.70
#